data_AF-A0A087ST97-F1
#
_entry.id   AF-A0A087ST97-F1
#
_cell.length_a   1.000
_cell.length_b   1.000
_cell.length_c   1.000
_cell.angle_alpha   90.00
_cell.angle_beta   90.00
_cell.angle_gamma   90.00
#
_symmetry.space_group_name_H-M   'P 1'
#
loop_
_entity.id
_entity.type
_entity.pdbx_description
1 polymer ?
#
loop_
_entity_poly.entity_id
_entity_poly.type
_entity_poly.pdbx_seq_one_letter_code
_entity_poly.pdbx_strand_id
1 'polypeptide(L)'
;MKPLARESVARYVARAKRSLGQNFLLDDAILQRIVEASGLTPADSALEVGPGLGSLTRHLAAVAASVTAVEKDDALYSRLVNTLTEPFLERILPLGGPLASATLLLQEEAAERLVSARPGDVDWRGANLLLQYYSRPSIRFKVPRWAFSPAPKVNGAVVHLELLAPEDRPPVPSEAAFLTLVRFAFHQRRKMLKNTLAPLFPPNRTEAALLRLGLDAGIRAERLTLDQMIRLLWALAET
;
A
#
# COMPACT_ATOMS: atom_id res chain seq x y z
N MET A 1 -25.86 -0.66 20.00
CA MET A 1 -26.15 -1.48 18.79
C MET A 1 -26.04 -2.96 19.16
N LYS A 2 -26.85 -3.86 18.57
CA LYS A 2 -26.83 -5.30 18.93
C LYS A 2 -25.62 -6.01 18.30
N PRO A 3 -24.96 -6.96 19.01
CA PRO A 3 -23.83 -7.73 18.47
C PRO A 3 -24.25 -8.58 17.25
N LEU A 4 -23.28 -8.98 16.42
CA LEU A 4 -23.51 -9.98 15.37
C LEU A 4 -24.09 -11.24 16.01
N ALA A 5 -25.20 -11.77 15.48
CA ALA A 5 -25.77 -13.02 15.98
C ALA A 5 -24.74 -14.15 15.84
N ARG A 6 -24.44 -14.86 16.94
CA ARG A 6 -23.40 -15.92 16.99
C ARG A 6 -23.60 -16.99 15.91
N GLU A 7 -24.84 -17.35 15.62
CA GLU A 7 -25.20 -18.32 14.58
C GLU A 7 -24.86 -17.82 13.16
N SER A 8 -25.01 -16.52 12.91
CA SER A 8 -24.65 -15.91 11.64
C SER A 8 -23.12 -15.90 11.44
N VAL A 9 -22.36 -15.57 12.49
CA VAL A 9 -20.88 -15.60 12.44
C VAL A 9 -20.36 -17.00 12.16
N ALA A 10 -20.86 -18.01 12.90
CA ALA A 10 -20.44 -19.40 12.75
C ALA A 10 -20.68 -19.93 11.32
N ARG A 11 -21.84 -19.62 10.74
CA ARG A 11 -22.21 -20.04 9.38
C ARG A 11 -21.29 -19.43 8.32
N TYR A 12 -20.89 -18.18 8.49
CA TYR A 12 -20.00 -17.51 7.55
C TYR A 12 -18.53 -17.95 7.71
N VAL A 13 -18.04 -18.10 8.94
CA VAL A 13 -16.70 -18.66 9.20
C VAL A 13 -16.59 -20.06 8.59
N ALA A 14 -17.64 -20.88 8.70
CA ALA A 14 -17.67 -22.22 8.09
C ALA A 14 -17.60 -22.18 6.55
N ARG A 15 -17.99 -21.06 5.92
CA ARG A 15 -17.95 -20.85 4.46
C ARG A 15 -16.68 -20.12 4.01
N ALA A 16 -15.78 -19.77 4.94
CA ALA A 16 -14.53 -19.06 4.61
C ALA A 16 -13.70 -19.86 3.61
N LYS A 17 -13.47 -19.28 2.43
CA LYS A 17 -12.67 -19.90 1.39
C LYS A 17 -11.19 -19.66 1.70
N ARG A 18 -10.48 -20.71 2.14
CA ARG A 18 -9.03 -20.65 2.36
C ARG A 18 -8.25 -20.22 1.11
N SER A 19 -8.73 -20.57 -0.09
CA SER A 19 -8.16 -20.13 -1.37
C SER A 19 -8.25 -18.62 -1.58
N LEU A 20 -9.23 -17.96 -0.97
CA LEU A 20 -9.39 -16.50 -0.97
C LEU A 20 -8.80 -15.84 0.29
N GLY A 21 -7.99 -16.53 1.09
CA GLY A 21 -7.31 -15.90 2.22
C GLY A 21 -8.22 -15.25 3.26
N GLN A 22 -9.50 -15.63 3.31
CA GLN A 22 -10.49 -15.02 4.19
C GLN A 22 -10.20 -15.33 5.66
N ASN A 23 -9.86 -14.29 6.42
CA ASN A 23 -9.72 -14.32 7.87
C ASN A 23 -10.52 -13.14 8.42
N PHE A 24 -11.60 -13.40 9.16
CA PHE A 24 -12.47 -12.33 9.65
C PHE A 24 -11.96 -11.80 10.98
N LEU A 25 -11.74 -10.48 11.08
CA LEU A 25 -11.43 -9.82 12.33
C LEU A 25 -12.71 -9.67 13.17
N LEU A 26 -12.71 -10.25 14.38
CA LEU A 26 -13.91 -10.33 15.23
C LEU A 26 -13.73 -9.65 16.61
N ASP A 27 -12.53 -9.21 16.94
CA ASP A 27 -12.23 -8.59 18.23
C ASP A 27 -12.63 -7.10 18.20
N ASP A 28 -13.63 -6.74 19.01
CA ASP A 28 -14.18 -5.38 19.05
C ASP A 28 -13.16 -4.32 19.50
N ALA A 29 -12.26 -4.65 20.44
CA ALA A 29 -11.25 -3.71 20.91
C ALA A 29 -10.24 -3.39 19.80
N ILE A 30 -9.86 -4.39 18.99
CA ILE A 30 -8.99 -4.18 17.84
C ILE A 30 -9.73 -3.41 16.73
N LEU A 31 -10.99 -3.72 16.46
CA LEU A 31 -11.81 -2.99 15.48
C LEU A 31 -11.93 -1.51 15.85
N GLN A 32 -12.18 -1.20 17.12
CA GLN A 32 -12.21 0.18 17.60
C GLN A 32 -10.86 0.87 17.41
N ARG A 33 -9.75 0.21 17.74
CA ARG A 33 -8.39 0.76 17.52
C ARG A 33 -8.08 1.00 16.05
N ILE A 34 -8.62 0.20 15.12
CA ILE A 34 -8.49 0.44 13.67
C ILE A 34 -9.19 1.75 13.30
N VAL A 35 -10.41 1.96 13.79
CA VAL A 35 -11.15 3.21 13.53
C VAL A 35 -10.42 4.41 14.13
N GLU A 36 -9.92 4.32 15.37
CA GLU A 36 -9.11 5.38 15.98
C GLU A 36 -7.82 5.65 15.17
N ALA A 37 -7.15 4.61 14.69
CA ALA A 37 -5.95 4.74 13.88
C ALA A 37 -6.20 5.38 12.51
N SER A 38 -7.44 5.28 11.99
CA SER A 38 -7.81 5.92 10.72
C SER A 38 -7.95 7.43 10.79
N GLY A 39 -8.12 7.98 12.00
CA GLY A 39 -8.34 9.41 12.20
C GLY A 39 -9.69 9.93 11.69
N LEU A 40 -10.64 9.03 11.39
CA LEU A 40 -11.98 9.41 10.91
C LEU A 40 -12.72 10.29 11.92
N THR A 41 -13.40 11.29 11.39
CA THR A 41 -14.29 12.19 12.11
C THR A 41 -15.73 12.05 11.58
N PRO A 42 -16.74 12.60 12.28
CA PRO A 42 -18.11 12.66 11.79
C PRO A 42 -18.32 13.50 10.51
N ALA A 43 -17.30 14.21 10.02
CA ALA A 43 -17.34 14.91 8.75
C ALA A 43 -16.87 14.04 7.56
N ASP A 44 -16.21 12.91 7.83
CA ASP A 44 -15.54 12.10 6.81
C ASP A 44 -16.45 10.99 6.26
N SER A 45 -16.19 10.60 5.02
CA SER A 45 -16.79 9.40 4.42
C SER A 45 -15.76 8.29 4.31
N ALA A 46 -16.11 7.07 4.73
CA ALA A 46 -15.22 5.92 4.69
C ALA A 46 -15.52 5.03 3.49
N LEU A 47 -14.47 4.59 2.79
CA LEU A 47 -14.53 3.52 1.80
C LEU A 47 -13.87 2.26 2.39
N GLU A 48 -14.62 1.19 2.55
CA GLU A 48 -14.13 -0.10 3.02
C GLU A 48 -14.02 -1.08 1.84
N VAL A 49 -12.86 -1.73 1.71
CA VAL A 49 -12.63 -2.78 0.71
C VAL A 49 -12.52 -4.12 1.43
N GLY A 50 -13.36 -5.08 1.03
CA GLY A 50 -13.43 -6.40 1.66
C GLY A 50 -14.11 -6.40 3.02
N PRO A 51 -15.37 -5.90 3.14
CA PRO A 51 -16.07 -5.80 4.42
C PRO A 51 -16.34 -7.15 5.09
N GLY A 52 -16.36 -8.26 4.34
CA GLY A 52 -16.62 -9.59 4.88
C GLY A 52 -17.94 -9.67 5.65
N LEU A 53 -17.86 -9.79 6.98
CA LEU A 53 -19.04 -9.86 7.88
C LEU A 53 -19.61 -8.49 8.26
N GLY A 54 -18.95 -7.43 7.84
CA GLY A 54 -19.26 -6.06 8.23
C GLY A 54 -18.89 -5.72 9.67
N SER A 55 -17.96 -6.48 10.29
CA SER A 55 -17.48 -6.21 11.64
C SER A 55 -16.85 -4.82 11.75
N LEU A 56 -15.99 -4.47 10.78
CA LEU A 56 -15.38 -3.15 10.69
C LEU A 56 -16.37 -2.10 10.16
N THR A 57 -17.18 -2.44 9.15
CA THR A 57 -18.24 -1.56 8.62
C THR A 57 -19.12 -0.95 9.72
N ARG A 58 -19.48 -1.75 10.73
CA ARG A 58 -20.27 -1.30 11.89
C ARG A 58 -19.57 -0.24 12.74
N HIS A 59 -18.27 -0.42 12.97
CA HIS A 59 -17.49 0.52 13.75
C HIS A 59 -17.26 1.81 12.96
N LEU A 60 -17.02 1.69 11.64
CA LEU A 60 -16.93 2.84 10.74
C LEU A 60 -18.23 3.64 10.72
N ALA A 61 -19.38 2.97 10.59
CA ALA A 61 -20.69 3.62 10.51
C ALA A 61 -21.13 4.31 11.81
N ALA A 62 -20.49 3.98 12.94
CA ALA A 62 -20.73 4.64 14.21
C ALA A 62 -20.01 5.99 14.33
N VAL A 63 -19.01 6.26 13.46
CA VAL A 63 -18.13 7.44 13.58
C VAL A 63 -18.15 8.30 12.32
N ALA A 64 -18.14 7.69 11.13
CA ALA A 64 -18.09 8.41 9.86
C ALA A 64 -19.45 8.97 9.45
N ALA A 65 -19.46 10.04 8.66
CA ALA A 65 -20.67 10.61 8.05
C ALA A 65 -21.37 9.60 7.14
N SER A 66 -20.58 8.81 6.40
CA SER A 66 -21.08 7.74 5.55
C SER A 66 -20.04 6.63 5.39
N VAL A 67 -20.49 5.42 5.04
CA VAL A 67 -19.62 4.27 4.75
C VAL A 67 -20.05 3.63 3.45
N THR A 68 -19.14 3.56 2.49
CA THR A 68 -19.28 2.76 1.27
C THR A 68 -18.44 1.51 1.43
N ALA A 69 -19.02 0.33 1.24
CA ALA A 69 -18.30 -0.93 1.33
C ALA A 69 -18.32 -1.67 -0.01
N VAL A 70 -17.15 -2.12 -0.48
CA VAL A 70 -16.96 -2.80 -1.76
C VAL A 70 -16.38 -4.19 -1.49
N GLU A 71 -17.11 -5.24 -1.88
CA GLU A 71 -16.68 -6.64 -1.75
C GLU A 71 -16.46 -7.27 -3.14
N LYS A 72 -15.56 -8.26 -3.21
CA LYS A 72 -15.05 -8.81 -4.46
C LYS A 72 -15.14 -10.34 -4.65
N ASP A 73 -16.17 -11.07 -4.22
CA ASP A 73 -16.28 -12.56 -4.33
C ASP A 73 -17.61 -13.06 -4.95
N ASP A 74 -17.77 -13.55 -6.19
CA ASP A 74 -19.03 -13.87 -6.99
C ASP A 74 -20.38 -14.22 -6.34
N ALA A 75 -20.44 -14.70 -5.10
CA ALA A 75 -21.62 -14.58 -4.24
C ALA A 75 -21.74 -13.19 -3.55
N LEU A 76 -20.91 -12.24 -4.01
CA LEU A 76 -20.36 -10.96 -3.48
C LEU A 76 -19.29 -10.34 -4.52
N TYR A 77 -19.28 -10.76 -5.82
CA TYR A 77 -18.47 -10.55 -7.08
C TYR A 77 -16.95 -10.16 -7.25
N SER A 78 -16.18 -11.07 -7.88
CA SER A 78 -14.76 -11.51 -8.05
C SER A 78 -13.61 -10.61 -8.53
N ARG A 79 -12.40 -11.01 -8.05
CA ARG A 79 -10.98 -10.80 -8.51
C ARG A 79 -10.06 -9.71 -7.88
N LEU A 80 -9.92 -9.56 -6.56
CA LEU A 80 -8.72 -8.90 -6.02
C LEU A 80 -7.96 -9.99 -5.30
N VAL A 81 -6.98 -10.54 -6.00
CA VAL A 81 -6.07 -11.54 -5.46
C VAL A 81 -5.46 -10.97 -4.19
N ASN A 82 -5.68 -11.70 -3.10
CA ASN A 82 -5.14 -11.47 -1.77
C ASN A 82 -3.69 -11.06 -1.83
N THR A 83 -3.47 -9.78 -1.58
CA THR A 83 -2.29 -9.07 -1.07
C THR A 83 -2.51 -7.63 -1.53
N LEU A 84 -2.30 -6.65 -0.65
CA LEU A 84 -2.05 -5.27 -1.07
C LEU A 84 -0.73 -5.30 -1.86
N THR A 85 -0.82 -5.72 -3.12
CA THR A 85 0.31 -5.89 -4.03
C THR A 85 0.72 -4.52 -4.58
N GLU A 86 1.97 -4.41 -5.03
CA GLU A 86 2.48 -3.24 -5.78
C GLU A 86 1.47 -2.68 -6.80
N PRO A 87 0.83 -3.51 -7.66
CA PRO A 87 -0.18 -3.05 -8.62
C PRO A 87 -1.45 -2.41 -8.02
N PHE A 88 -1.83 -2.72 -6.77
CA PHE A 88 -2.98 -2.09 -6.12
C PHE A 88 -2.62 -0.72 -5.57
N LEU A 89 -1.47 -0.62 -4.89
CA LEU A 89 -0.96 0.67 -4.39
C LEU A 89 -0.69 1.64 -5.56
N GLU A 90 -0.10 1.15 -6.65
CA GLU A 90 0.09 1.92 -7.89
C GLU A 90 -1.20 2.49 -8.49
N ARG A 91 -2.36 1.89 -8.21
CA ARG A 91 -3.66 2.34 -8.72
C ARG A 91 -4.38 3.31 -7.79
N ILE A 92 -4.25 3.13 -6.48
CA ILE A 92 -4.97 3.94 -5.49
C ILE A 92 -4.20 5.20 -5.13
N LEU A 93 -2.88 5.11 -4.97
CA LEU A 93 -2.06 6.24 -4.51
C LEU A 93 -2.14 7.46 -5.45
N PRO A 94 -2.15 7.30 -6.80
CA PRO A 94 -2.29 8.45 -7.70
C PRO A 94 -3.67 9.10 -7.68
N LEU A 95 -4.70 8.47 -7.10
CA LEU A 95 -6.04 9.05 -7.02
C LEU A 95 -6.13 10.26 -6.08
N GLY A 96 -5.06 10.66 -5.38
CA GLY A 96 -5.11 11.71 -4.36
C GLY A 96 -5.86 12.97 -4.80
N GLY A 97 -6.66 13.49 -3.86
CA GLY A 97 -7.71 14.48 -4.07
C GLY A 97 -8.95 14.16 -3.21
N PRO A 98 -9.78 13.16 -3.57
CA PRO A 98 -10.94 12.73 -2.80
C PRO A 98 -10.62 11.81 -1.59
N LEU A 99 -9.39 11.31 -1.47
CA LEU A 99 -8.95 10.44 -0.36
C LEU A 99 -7.88 11.17 0.45
N ALA A 100 -8.17 11.44 1.73
CA ALA A 100 -7.23 12.09 2.66
C ALA A 100 -6.25 11.10 3.30
N SER A 101 -6.69 9.87 3.57
CA SER A 101 -5.85 8.84 4.17
C SER A 101 -6.32 7.44 3.77
N ALA A 102 -5.47 6.44 4.05
CA ALA A 102 -5.81 5.03 3.92
C ALA A 102 -5.31 4.24 5.13
N THR A 103 -6.16 3.38 5.69
CA THR A 103 -5.78 2.49 6.79
C THR A 103 -5.93 1.04 6.35
N LEU A 104 -4.84 0.28 6.44
CA LEU A 104 -4.68 -1.02 5.83
C LEU A 104 -4.33 -2.05 6.89
N LEU A 105 -5.04 -3.18 6.90
CA LEU A 105 -4.66 -4.35 7.67
C LEU A 105 -3.84 -5.29 6.78
N LEU A 106 -2.55 -5.42 7.11
CA LEU A 106 -1.58 -6.22 6.37
C LEU A 106 -1.08 -7.37 7.23
N GLN A 107 -0.41 -8.34 6.61
CA GLN A 107 0.46 -9.24 7.38
C GLN A 107 1.61 -8.42 7.99
N GLU A 108 2.04 -8.78 9.19
CA GLU A 108 3.05 -8.03 9.93
C GLU A 108 4.36 -7.87 9.14
N GLU A 109 4.88 -8.95 8.55
CA GLU A 109 6.09 -8.91 7.70
C GLU A 109 5.89 -7.99 6.48
N ALA A 110 4.72 -8.05 5.83
CA ALA A 110 4.44 -7.21 4.67
C ALA A 110 4.37 -5.72 5.04
N ALA A 111 3.78 -5.39 6.20
CA ALA A 111 3.76 -4.03 6.73
C ALA A 111 5.17 -3.52 7.02
N GLU A 112 5.99 -4.33 7.70
CA GLU A 112 7.38 -3.97 8.00
C GLU A 112 8.20 -3.76 6.72
N ARG A 113 8.04 -4.64 5.73
CA ARG A 113 8.72 -4.52 4.43
C ARG A 113 8.30 -3.28 3.65
N LEU A 114 7.02 -2.91 3.68
CA LEU A 114 6.50 -1.75 2.95
C LEU A 114 6.90 -0.42 3.62
N VAL A 115 6.84 -0.35 4.95
CA VAL A 115 6.98 0.91 5.69
C VAL A 115 8.41 1.13 6.21
N SER A 116 9.10 0.07 6.61
CA SER A 116 10.37 0.19 7.36
C SER A 116 11.62 -0.11 6.54
N ALA A 117 11.49 -0.75 5.37
CA ALA A 117 12.64 -1.04 4.52
C ALA A 117 13.33 0.24 4.03
N ARG A 118 14.65 0.17 3.85
CA ARG A 118 15.52 1.27 3.44
C ARG A 118 16.33 0.90 2.20
N PRO A 119 16.82 1.89 1.42
CA PRO A 119 17.73 1.61 0.31
C PRO A 119 18.90 0.71 0.72
N GLY A 120 19.11 -0.35 -0.03
CA GLY A 120 20.09 -1.41 0.26
C GLY A 120 19.50 -2.67 0.90
N ASP A 121 18.32 -2.59 1.51
CA ASP A 121 17.65 -3.75 2.11
C ASP A 121 17.15 -4.72 1.04
N VAL A 122 17.09 -6.00 1.39
CA VAL A 122 16.56 -7.06 0.51
C VAL A 122 15.09 -6.82 0.12
N ASP A 123 14.36 -6.06 0.93
CA ASP A 123 12.94 -5.78 0.71
C ASP A 123 12.65 -4.38 0.16
N TRP A 124 13.68 -3.58 -0.13
CA TRP A 124 13.51 -2.28 -0.78
C TRP A 124 13.11 -2.43 -2.24
N ARG A 125 11.91 -1.93 -2.58
CA ARG A 125 11.27 -2.11 -3.89
C ARG A 125 10.62 -0.82 -4.39
N GLY A 126 10.10 -0.88 -5.61
CA GLY A 126 9.33 0.21 -6.21
C GLY A 126 8.14 0.62 -5.34
N ALA A 127 7.44 -0.33 -4.71
CA ALA A 127 6.36 -0.02 -3.78
C ALA A 127 6.77 0.98 -2.68
N ASN A 128 7.96 0.82 -2.10
CA ASN A 128 8.42 1.68 -1.01
C ASN A 128 8.59 3.13 -1.49
N LEU A 129 9.15 3.31 -2.69
CA LEU A 129 9.31 4.63 -3.30
C LEU A 129 7.96 5.28 -3.59
N LEU A 130 7.03 4.52 -4.17
CA LEU A 130 5.69 5.04 -4.48
C LEU A 130 4.91 5.36 -3.22
N LEU A 131 5.02 4.52 -2.18
CA LEU A 131 4.40 4.77 -0.89
C LEU A 131 4.91 6.06 -0.26
N GLN A 132 6.22 6.29 -0.28
CA GLN A 132 6.84 7.52 0.23
C GLN A 132 6.54 8.75 -0.64
N TYR A 133 6.39 8.56 -1.95
CA TYR A 133 6.06 9.65 -2.88
C TYR A 133 4.63 10.17 -2.69
N TYR A 134 3.67 9.26 -2.48
CA TYR A 134 2.25 9.60 -2.40
C TYR A 134 1.74 9.79 -0.97
N SER A 135 2.50 9.40 0.07
CA SER A 135 1.99 9.38 1.44
C SER A 135 3.07 9.48 2.51
N ARG A 136 2.64 9.71 3.75
CA ARG A 136 3.43 9.49 4.97
C ARG A 136 2.99 8.17 5.60
N PRO A 137 3.68 7.05 5.33
CA PRO A 137 3.30 5.74 5.87
C PRO A 137 3.75 5.57 7.32
N SER A 138 2.92 4.91 8.13
CA SER A 138 3.25 4.55 9.51
C SER A 138 2.61 3.22 9.92
N ILE A 139 3.33 2.39 10.68
CA ILE A 139 2.74 1.22 11.36
C ILE A 139 2.14 1.71 12.67
N ARG A 140 0.83 1.57 12.84
CA ARG A 140 0.12 2.05 14.03
C ARG A 140 0.16 1.03 15.16
N PHE A 141 -0.11 -0.24 14.87
CA PHE A 141 0.01 -1.33 15.84
C PHE A 141 -0.02 -2.72 15.18
N LYS A 142 0.47 -3.73 15.92
CA LYS A 142 0.42 -5.15 15.54
C LYS A 142 -0.90 -5.77 16.00
N VAL A 143 -1.44 -6.69 15.19
CA VAL A 143 -2.69 -7.40 15.43
C VAL A 143 -2.38 -8.89 15.57
N PRO A 144 -2.62 -9.50 16.74
CA PRO A 144 -2.32 -10.90 16.93
C PRO A 144 -3.28 -11.78 16.12
N ARG A 145 -2.78 -12.89 15.59
CA ARG A 145 -3.57 -13.83 14.75
C ARG A 145 -4.82 -14.41 15.44
N TRP A 146 -4.84 -14.45 16.78
CA TRP A 146 -5.99 -14.98 17.53
C TRP A 146 -7.24 -14.09 17.43
N ALA A 147 -7.08 -12.82 17.04
CA ALA A 147 -8.18 -11.88 16.83
C ALA A 147 -9.04 -12.22 15.60
N PHE A 148 -8.60 -13.18 14.79
CA PHE A 148 -9.25 -13.56 13.54
C PHE A 148 -9.89 -14.94 13.62
N SER A 149 -10.95 -15.15 12.84
CA SER A 149 -11.56 -16.45 12.62
C SER A 149 -11.87 -16.69 11.13
N PRO A 150 -11.34 -17.75 10.49
CA PRO A 150 -10.28 -18.60 11.01
C PRO A 150 -8.98 -17.80 11.28
N ALA A 151 -8.14 -18.31 12.17
CA ALA A 151 -6.86 -17.66 12.48
C ALA A 151 -5.88 -17.79 11.30
N PRO A 152 -5.23 -16.69 10.85
CA PRO A 152 -4.18 -16.75 9.86
C PRO A 152 -2.91 -17.41 10.41
N LYS A 153 -1.97 -17.74 9.51
CA LYS A 153 -0.68 -18.34 9.89
C LYS A 153 0.23 -17.37 10.65
N VAL A 154 0.13 -16.09 10.32
CA VAL A 154 0.98 -15.01 10.83
C VAL A 154 0.14 -13.91 11.46
N ASN A 155 0.78 -13.05 12.26
CA ASN A 155 0.14 -11.85 12.78
C ASN A 155 -0.13 -10.82 11.68
N GLY A 156 -1.02 -9.89 11.98
CA GLY A 156 -1.27 -8.71 11.16
C GLY A 156 -0.63 -7.45 11.74
N ALA A 157 -0.68 -6.37 10.98
CA ALA A 157 -0.34 -5.03 11.42
C ALA A 157 -1.22 -4.01 10.70
N VAL A 158 -1.60 -2.97 11.43
CA VAL A 158 -2.37 -1.84 10.90
C VAL A 158 -1.39 -0.78 10.44
N VAL A 159 -1.42 -0.48 9.15
CA VAL A 159 -0.65 0.59 8.51
C VAL A 159 -1.58 1.74 8.20
N HIS A 160 -1.17 2.95 8.55
CA HIS A 160 -1.87 4.18 8.20
C HIS A 160 -1.03 4.99 7.22
N LEU A 161 -1.66 5.45 6.15
CA LEU A 161 -1.09 6.27 5.10
C LEU A 161 -1.81 7.62 5.12
N GLU A 162 -1.12 8.67 5.53
CA GLU A 162 -1.60 10.04 5.30
C GLU A 162 -1.25 10.41 3.85
N LEU A 163 -2.26 10.58 2.99
CA LEU A 163 -2.03 10.81 1.56
C LEU A 163 -1.67 12.27 1.31
N LEU A 164 -0.64 12.50 0.49
CA LEU A 164 -0.23 13.84 0.11
C LEU A 164 -1.16 14.39 -0.98
N ALA A 165 -1.65 15.60 -0.77
CA ALA A 165 -2.29 16.38 -1.80
C ALA A 165 -1.31 16.57 -2.97
N PRO A 166 -1.78 16.62 -4.24
CA PRO A 166 -0.90 16.76 -5.40
C PRO A 166 0.15 17.87 -5.28
N GLU A 167 -0.21 19.00 -4.70
CA GLU A 167 0.63 20.17 -4.45
C GLU A 167 1.73 19.94 -3.39
N ASP A 168 1.51 19.01 -2.45
CA ASP A 168 2.46 18.68 -1.39
C ASP A 168 3.41 17.54 -1.77
N ARG A 169 3.22 16.92 -2.95
CA ARG A 169 4.08 15.84 -3.44
C ARG A 169 5.44 16.39 -3.86
N PRO A 170 6.52 15.59 -3.72
CA PRO A 170 7.82 15.97 -4.26
C PRO A 170 7.74 16.28 -5.76
N PRO A 171 8.33 17.40 -6.24
CA PRO A 171 8.17 17.81 -7.62
C PRO A 171 8.90 16.87 -8.59
N VAL A 172 8.19 16.41 -9.61
CA VAL A 172 8.71 15.60 -10.73
C VAL A 172 8.32 16.22 -12.06
N PRO A 173 9.07 15.98 -13.15
CA PRO A 173 8.70 16.48 -14.48
C PRO A 173 7.32 16.00 -14.93
N SER A 174 6.96 14.76 -14.56
CA SER A 174 5.67 14.15 -14.81
C SER A 174 5.47 12.96 -13.87
N GLU A 175 4.34 12.90 -13.18
CA GLU A 175 3.99 11.74 -12.34
C GLU A 175 3.97 10.44 -13.14
N ALA A 176 3.41 10.48 -14.36
CA ALA A 176 3.35 9.32 -15.23
C ALA A 176 4.76 8.85 -15.65
N ALA A 177 5.66 9.79 -15.91
CA ALA A 177 7.07 9.47 -16.19
C ALA A 177 7.76 8.89 -14.96
N PHE A 178 7.48 9.41 -13.75
CA PHE A 178 8.03 8.90 -12.50
C PHE A 178 7.57 7.47 -12.20
N LEU A 179 6.26 7.20 -12.30
CA LEU A 179 5.70 5.85 -12.18
C LEU A 179 6.35 4.88 -13.18
N THR A 180 6.50 5.31 -14.43
CA THR A 180 7.14 4.49 -15.47
C THR A 180 8.60 4.23 -15.16
N LEU A 181 9.36 5.24 -14.72
CA LEU A 181 10.76 5.11 -14.32
C LEU A 181 10.91 4.09 -13.18
N VAL A 182 10.13 4.21 -12.10
CA VAL A 182 10.18 3.31 -10.94
C VAL A 182 9.85 1.87 -11.37
N ARG A 183 8.82 1.68 -12.20
CA ARG A 183 8.44 0.35 -12.70
C ARG A 183 9.57 -0.31 -13.48
N PHE A 184 10.21 0.41 -14.41
CA PHE A 184 11.34 -0.15 -15.17
C PHE A 184 12.59 -0.36 -14.30
N ALA A 185 12.88 0.56 -13.39
CA ALA A 185 14.04 0.48 -12.50
C ALA A 185 14.04 -0.81 -11.65
N PHE A 186 12.87 -1.20 -11.13
CA PHE A 186 12.75 -2.36 -10.24
C PHE A 186 12.35 -3.67 -10.94
N HIS A 187 12.11 -3.66 -12.26
CA HIS A 187 11.67 -4.85 -13.01
C HIS A 187 12.70 -5.97 -13.03
N GLN A 188 14.01 -5.66 -12.97
CA GLN A 188 15.09 -6.64 -12.98
C GLN A 188 16.11 -6.38 -11.88
N ARG A 189 15.82 -6.88 -10.69
CA ARG A 189 16.60 -6.61 -9.45
C ARG A 189 18.11 -6.72 -9.62
N ARG A 190 18.61 -7.76 -10.30
CA ARG A 190 20.05 -8.08 -10.43
C ARG A 190 20.80 -7.27 -11.50
N LYS A 191 20.13 -6.39 -12.24
CA LYS A 191 20.74 -5.61 -13.32
C LYS A 191 21.02 -4.18 -12.84
N MET A 192 22.11 -3.61 -13.36
CA MET A 192 22.46 -2.20 -13.18
C MET A 192 21.34 -1.31 -13.73
N LEU A 193 21.14 -0.13 -13.13
CA LEU A 193 20.03 0.76 -13.44
C LEU A 193 20.02 1.20 -14.92
N LYS A 194 21.20 1.46 -15.50
CA LYS A 194 21.34 1.77 -16.94
C LYS A 194 20.81 0.67 -17.87
N ASN A 195 20.86 -0.58 -17.43
CA ASN A 195 20.36 -1.71 -18.21
C ASN A 195 18.86 -1.93 -17.99
N THR A 196 18.34 -1.69 -16.79
CA THR A 196 16.90 -1.79 -16.52
C THR A 196 16.11 -0.66 -17.17
N LEU A 197 16.73 0.53 -17.28
CA LEU A 197 16.14 1.70 -17.93
C LEU A 197 16.40 1.77 -19.44
N ALA A 198 17.18 0.86 -20.01
CA ALA A 198 17.49 0.81 -21.44
C ALA A 198 16.26 0.93 -22.38
N PRO A 199 15.08 0.36 -22.04
CA PRO A 199 13.87 0.55 -22.86
C PRO A 199 13.30 1.97 -22.87
N LEU A 200 13.61 2.79 -21.86
CA LEU A 200 13.17 4.18 -21.75
C LEU A 200 14.24 5.17 -22.21
N PHE A 201 15.50 4.89 -21.87
CA PHE A 201 16.63 5.77 -22.13
C PHE A 201 17.85 4.94 -22.53
N PRO A 202 18.65 5.39 -23.53
CA PRO A 202 19.92 4.74 -23.84
C PRO A 202 20.82 4.58 -22.61
N PRO A 203 21.56 3.46 -22.44
CA PRO A 203 22.38 3.23 -21.25
C PRO A 203 23.41 4.32 -20.97
N ASN A 204 24.03 4.89 -22.01
CA ASN A 204 24.99 5.99 -21.90
C ASN A 204 24.35 7.29 -21.36
N ARG A 205 23.09 7.56 -21.71
CA ARG A 205 22.34 8.70 -21.16
C ARG A 205 22.06 8.53 -19.68
N THR A 206 21.66 7.32 -19.27
CA THR A 206 21.44 7.00 -17.85
C THR A 206 22.74 7.10 -17.05
N GLU A 207 23.84 6.59 -17.60
CA GLU A 207 25.17 6.67 -17.00
C GLU A 207 25.65 8.11 -16.82
N ALA A 208 25.52 8.95 -17.85
CA ALA A 208 25.86 10.37 -17.76
C ALA A 208 25.00 11.12 -16.72
N ALA A 209 23.70 10.80 -16.63
CA ALA A 209 22.81 11.37 -15.62
C ALA A 209 23.22 10.95 -14.19
N LEU A 210 23.54 9.67 -13.98
CA LEU A 210 24.02 9.17 -12.69
C LEU A 210 25.31 9.85 -12.23
N LEU A 211 26.29 9.97 -13.13
CA LEU A 211 27.57 10.60 -12.81
C LEU A 211 27.41 12.09 -12.47
N ARG A 212 26.54 12.83 -13.17
CA ARG A 212 26.22 14.23 -12.83
C ARG A 212 25.63 14.38 -11.43
N LEU A 213 24.91 13.37 -10.94
CA LEU A 213 24.34 13.33 -9.60
C LEU A 213 25.31 12.80 -8.53
N GLY A 214 26.55 12.49 -8.89
CA GLY A 214 27.54 11.90 -7.99
C GLY A 214 27.24 10.45 -7.61
N LEU A 215 26.47 9.73 -8.45
CA LEU A 215 26.11 8.33 -8.24
C LEU A 215 26.99 7.41 -9.08
N ASP A 216 27.19 6.18 -8.57
CA ASP A 216 27.93 5.14 -9.29
C ASP A 216 27.22 4.72 -10.60
N ALA A 217 27.96 4.63 -11.70
CA ALA A 217 27.43 4.26 -13.01
C ALA A 217 26.90 2.80 -13.07
N GLY A 218 27.38 1.94 -12.17
CA GLY A 218 26.96 0.55 -11.99
C GLY A 218 25.88 0.37 -10.92
N ILE A 219 25.32 1.46 -10.37
CA ILE A 219 24.34 1.38 -9.29
C ILE A 219 23.09 0.59 -9.72
N ARG A 220 22.48 -0.10 -8.76
CA ARG A 220 21.21 -0.81 -8.93
C ARG A 220 20.09 -0.02 -8.26
N ALA A 221 18.88 -0.11 -8.81
CA ALA A 221 17.71 0.63 -8.32
C ALA A 221 17.49 0.49 -6.80
N GLU A 222 17.75 -0.71 -6.27
CA GLU A 222 17.59 -1.04 -4.86
C GLU A 222 18.48 -0.24 -3.89
N ARG A 223 19.44 0.54 -4.40
CA ARG A 223 20.30 1.43 -3.60
C ARG A 223 19.90 2.90 -3.65
N LEU A 224 18.91 3.26 -4.46
CA LEU A 224 18.48 4.66 -4.61
C LEU A 224 17.36 4.99 -3.60
N THR A 225 17.49 6.17 -2.99
CA THR A 225 16.43 6.85 -2.24
C THR A 225 15.37 7.46 -3.17
N LEU A 226 14.25 7.90 -2.60
CA LEU A 226 13.22 8.65 -3.34
C LEU A 226 13.77 9.95 -3.96
N ASP A 227 14.50 10.76 -3.18
CA ASP A 227 15.10 12.00 -3.66
C ASP A 227 16.09 11.74 -4.82
N GLN A 228 16.94 10.73 -4.71
CA GLN A 228 17.86 10.36 -5.80
C GLN A 228 17.11 9.90 -7.06
N MET A 229 16.03 9.15 -6.91
CA MET A 229 15.21 8.71 -8.05
C MET A 229 14.51 9.89 -8.74
N ILE A 230 14.02 10.86 -7.98
CA ILE A 230 13.40 12.09 -8.51
C ILE A 230 14.44 12.93 -9.25
N ARG A 231 15.62 13.16 -8.65
CA ARG A 231 16.71 13.91 -9.29
C ARG A 231 17.20 13.23 -10.56
N LEU A 232 17.24 11.90 -10.59
CA LEU A 232 17.55 11.13 -11.79
C LEU A 232 16.53 11.38 -12.89
N LEU A 233 15.23 11.43 -12.57
CA LEU A 233 14.21 11.74 -13.56
C LEU A 233 14.37 13.14 -14.15
N TRP A 234 14.65 14.16 -13.32
CA TRP A 234 14.94 15.51 -13.78
C TRP A 234 16.16 15.54 -14.71
N ALA A 235 17.27 14.94 -14.28
CA ALA A 235 18.49 14.87 -15.09
C ALA A 235 18.27 14.13 -16.42
N LEU A 236 17.37 13.13 -16.44
CA LEU A 236 16.96 12.42 -17.63
C LEU A 236 15.95 13.17 -18.49
N ALA A 237 15.25 14.20 -18.00
CA ALA A 237 14.29 14.99 -18.78
C ALA A 237 14.95 16.19 -19.50
N GLU A 238 16.04 16.72 -18.95
CA GLU A 238 16.75 17.92 -19.45
C GLU A 238 17.71 17.65 -20.62
N THR A 239 17.75 16.44 -21.17
CA THR A 239 18.73 15.99 -22.19
C THR A 239 18.04 15.43 -23.43
#